data_AF-A0A8J7XR75-F1
#
_entry.id   AF-A0A8J7XR75-F1
#
_cell.length_a   1.000
_cell.length_b   1.000
_cell.length_c   1.000
_cell.angle_alpha   90.00
_cell.angle_beta   90.00
_cell.angle_gamma   90.00
#
_symmetry.space_group_name_H-M   'P 1'
#
loop_
_entity.id
_entity.type
_entity.pdbx_description
1 polymer ?
#
loop_
_entity_poly.entity_id
_entity_poly.type
_entity_poly.pdbx_seq_one_letter_code
_entity_poly.pdbx_strand_id
1 'polypeptide(L)' 'MDQKVTEILGNRVPKDYFVTTGYGETNAGSGIDPWETGAYDLALLMAQIENFNVVE' A
#
# COMPACT_ATOMS: atom_id res chain seq x y z
N MET A 1 16.80 11.76 -39.23
CA MET A 1 15.41 11.53 -38.80
C MET A 1 15.47 10.43 -37.76
N ASP A 2 15.53 10.80 -36.48
CA ASP A 2 15.64 9.84 -35.39
C ASP A 2 14.30 9.17 -35.17
N GLN A 3 14.24 7.88 -35.50
CA GLN A 3 13.07 7.05 -35.31
C GLN A 3 12.91 6.84 -33.79
N LYS A 4 11.99 7.57 -33.17
CA LYS A 4 11.55 7.30 -31.80
C LYS A 4 10.97 5.89 -31.78
N VAL A 5 11.72 4.93 -31.24
CA VAL A 5 11.20 3.60 -30.93
C VAL A 5 10.19 3.78 -29.80
N THR A 6 8.91 3.78 -30.15
CA THR A 6 7.83 3.72 -29.17
C THR A 6 7.76 2.28 -28.67
N GLU A 7 8.34 2.01 -27.50
CA GLU A 7 8.14 0.72 -26.81
C GLU A 7 6.63 0.53 -26.56
N ILE A 8 6.03 -0.50 -27.15
CA ILE A 8 4.69 -0.92 -26.80
C ILE A 8 4.77 -1.65 -25.47
N LEU A 9 4.49 -0.93 -24.39
CA LEU A 9 4.33 -1.54 -23.06
C LEU A 9 2.97 -2.24 -23.01
N GLY A 10 2.97 -3.56 -23.20
CA GLY A 10 1.77 -4.39 -23.01
C GLY A 10 1.33 -4.45 -21.54
N ASN A 11 0.21 -5.15 -21.28
CA ASN A 11 -0.29 -5.35 -19.91
C ASN A 11 0.79 -5.99 -19.02
N ARG A 12 1.05 -5.38 -17.87
CA ARG A 12 1.98 -5.90 -16.87
C ARG A 12 1.18 -6.47 -15.71
N VAL A 13 1.38 -7.76 -15.44
CA VAL A 13 0.81 -8.45 -14.27
C VAL A 13 1.94 -8.62 -13.26
N PRO A 14 1.73 -8.28 -11.97
CA PRO A 14 2.71 -8.58 -10.92
C PRO A 14 3.08 -10.06 -10.92
N LYS A 15 4.38 -10.37 -10.90
CA LYS A 15 4.88 -11.76 -10.92
C LYS A 15 5.35 -12.24 -9.55
N ASP A 16 5.69 -11.29 -8.69
CA ASP A 16 6.24 -11.53 -7.36
C ASP A 16 5.24 -11.08 -6.30
N TYR A 17 5.30 -11.75 -5.15
CA TYR A 17 4.53 -11.40 -3.97
C TYR A 17 5.39 -11.60 -2.73
N PHE A 18 5.01 -10.91 -1.67
CA PHE A 18 5.52 -11.16 -0.33
C PHE A 18 4.33 -11.30 0.61
N VAL A 19 4.55 -11.97 1.72
CA VAL A 19 3.55 -12.12 2.78
C VAL A 19 4.10 -11.42 4.01
N THR A 20 3.30 -10.52 4.56
CA THR A 20 3.59 -9.83 5.81
C THR A 20 2.34 -9.87 6.69
N THR A 21 2.53 -9.67 7.98
CA THR A 21 1.45 -9.56 8.95
C THR A 21 1.84 -8.56 10.01
N GLY A 22 0.83 -7.87 10.53
CA GLY A 22 0.99 -6.88 11.57
C GLY A 22 -0.28 -6.85 12.43
N TYR A 23 -0.14 -6.26 13.60
CA TYR A 23 -1.23 -6.06 14.54
C TYR A 23 -1.12 -4.65 15.11
N GLY A 24 -2.23 -4.12 15.59
CA GLY A 24 -2.28 -2.79 16.15
C GLY A 24 -3.44 -2.67 17.14
N GLU A 25 -3.16 -2.10 18.31
CA GLU A 25 -4.17 -1.80 19.32
C GLU A 25 -3.97 -0.37 19.76
N THR A 26 -4.98 0.47 19.54
CA THR A 26 -4.97 1.85 20.01
C THR A 26 -6.40 2.40 20.08
N ASN A 27 -6.59 3.36 20.98
CA ASN A 27 -7.81 4.19 21.04
C ASN A 27 -7.65 5.49 20.24
N ALA A 28 -6.50 5.72 19.61
CA ALA A 28 -6.24 6.87 18.76
C ALA A 28 -6.81 6.63 17.35
N GLY A 29 -7.50 7.63 16.82
CA GLY A 29 -7.85 7.76 15.40
C GLY A 29 -7.54 9.19 14.96
N SER A 30 -7.87 9.59 13.73
CA SER A 30 -7.60 10.96 13.27
C SER A 30 -8.37 12.03 14.03
N GLY A 31 -9.43 11.64 14.75
CA GLY A 31 -10.31 12.54 15.47
C GLY A 31 -11.23 13.37 14.56
N ILE A 32 -11.12 13.20 13.23
CA ILE A 32 -11.96 13.87 12.22
C ILE A 32 -12.85 12.84 11.52
N ASP A 33 -12.28 11.71 11.11
CA ASP A 33 -13.03 10.60 10.56
C ASP A 33 -13.36 9.59 11.67
N PRO A 34 -14.64 9.37 12.01
CA PRO A 34 -15.04 8.42 13.04
C PRO A 34 -14.78 6.96 12.66
N TRP A 35 -14.49 6.67 11.39
CA TRP A 35 -14.19 5.33 10.90
C TRP A 35 -12.70 5.07 10.74
N GLU A 36 -11.89 6.13 10.74
CA GLU A 36 -10.43 6.02 10.69
C GLU A 36 -9.89 5.53 12.03
N THR A 37 -9.21 4.40 12.00
CA THR A 37 -8.66 3.74 13.18
C THR A 37 -7.15 3.71 13.11
N GLY A 38 -6.48 4.31 14.10
CA GLY A 38 -5.02 4.21 14.21
C GLY A 38 -4.56 2.76 14.46
N ALA A 39 -5.47 1.84 14.78
CA ALA A 39 -5.15 0.42 14.89
C ALA A 39 -4.75 -0.17 13.52
N TYR A 40 -5.34 0.33 12.43
CA TYR A 40 -4.97 -0.09 11.08
C TYR A 40 -3.59 0.44 10.70
N ASP A 41 -3.30 1.71 10.97
CA ASP A 41 -1.97 2.31 10.73
C ASP A 41 -0.87 1.57 11.49
N LEU A 42 -1.11 1.23 12.77
CA LEU A 42 -0.18 0.43 13.56
C LEU A 42 0.01 -0.97 12.98
N ALA A 43 -1.05 -1.61 12.47
CA ALA A 43 -0.93 -2.90 11.80
C ALA A 43 -0.08 -2.79 10.53
N LEU A 44 -0.25 -1.74 9.73
CA LEU A 44 0.58 -1.49 8.54
C LEU A 44 2.05 -1.22 8.90
N LEU A 45 2.29 -0.46 9.98
CA LEU A 45 3.63 -0.19 10.51
C LEU A 45 4.33 -1.48 10.96
N MET A 46 3.63 -2.32 11.72
CA MET A 46 4.17 -3.62 12.15
C MET A 46 4.41 -4.57 10.98
N ALA A 47 3.57 -4.49 9.94
CA ALA A 47 3.73 -5.22 8.70
C ALA A 47 4.80 -4.61 7.76
N GLN A 48 5.39 -3.48 8.12
CA GLN A 48 6.40 -2.74 7.33
C GLN A 48 5.92 -2.29 5.95
N ILE A 49 4.63 -1.95 5.84
CA ILE A 49 4.00 -1.48 4.61
C ILE A 49 3.24 -0.16 4.79
N GLU A 50 3.44 0.55 5.90
CA GLU A 50 2.76 1.80 6.25
C GLU A 50 2.94 2.93 5.23
N ASN A 51 4.03 2.88 4.46
CA ASN A 51 4.36 3.88 3.45
C ASN A 51 3.91 3.48 2.03
N PHE A 52 3.11 2.42 1.89
CA PHE A 52 2.51 2.02 0.63
C PHE A 52 1.00 2.20 0.67
N ASN A 53 0.42 2.54 -0.48
CA ASN A 53 -1.03 2.52 -0.65
C ASN A 53 -1.50 1.08 -0.87
N VAL A 54 -2.38 0.59 0.01
CA VAL A 54 -3.08 -0.68 -0.20
C VAL A 54 -4.22 -0.45 -1.19
N VAL A 55 -4.31 -1.31 -2.22
CA VAL A 55 -5.39 -1.30 -3.22
C VAL A 55 -6.11 -2.64 -3.10
N GLU A 56 -7.33 -2.61 -2.56
CA GLU A 56 -8.24 -3.76 -2.42
C GLU A 56 -9.32 -3.75 -3.51
#